data_AF-A0A1W9J9J8-F1
#
_entry.id   AF-A0A1W9J9J8-F1
#
_cell.length_a   1.000
_cell.length_b   1.000
_cell.length_c   1.000
_cell.angle_alpha   90.00
_cell.angle_beta   90.00
_cell.angle_gamma   90.00
#
_symmetry.space_group_name_H-M   'P 1'
#
loop_
_entity.id
_entity.type
_entity.pdbx_description
1 polymer ?
#
loop_
_entity_poly.entity_id
_entity_poly.type
_entity_poly.pdbx_seq_one_letter_code
_entity_poly.pdbx_strand_id
1 'polypeptide(L)'
;MGKAIIKIIVGLVIGAGLYVATMAFDFPPVFRWLFFGYAVLGTVVFLILDAPTMKVMSGGKALVSLLVFYAILCTVFISGASLWPQYDPEDEKGKIVKILKGKPNILDPWKADEVIARTKELDLKAKELTERIKALGTVQGAAGQDAGAAAAVPASAAASGGDVLKIGEEQWQLQECYNCHKLKGEGGKKRGPELDNIGTLLPQEEIAKKILDPKSYKAEGFDVEYEKGKMPDKYKDLMELKDVQALASWLATFKNTSVNTPKPIKMK
;
A
#
# COMPACT_ATOMS: atom_id res chain seq x y z
N MET A 1 -49.48 30.65 7.02
CA MET A 1 -48.34 29.92 6.41
C MET A 1 -47.84 28.89 7.41
N GLY A 2 -47.95 27.60 7.12
CA GLY A 2 -47.77 26.53 8.10
C GLY A 2 -46.31 26.38 8.56
N LYS A 3 -46.11 25.93 9.81
CA LYS A 3 -44.79 25.65 10.42
C LYS A 3 -43.89 24.77 9.52
N ALA A 4 -44.50 23.86 8.75
CA ALA A 4 -43.82 23.03 7.76
C ALA A 4 -43.17 23.83 6.63
N ILE A 5 -43.84 24.86 6.09
CA ILE A 5 -43.31 25.69 5.00
C ILE A 5 -42.09 26.48 5.50
N ILE A 6 -42.16 27.00 6.72
CA ILE A 6 -41.03 27.71 7.34
C ILE A 6 -39.82 26.79 7.45
N LYS A 7 -40.01 25.54 7.90
CA LYS A 7 -38.92 24.56 8.00
C LYS A 7 -38.30 24.22 6.65
N ILE A 8 -39.11 24.08 5.60
CA ILE A 8 -38.62 23.86 4.24
C ILE A 8 -37.76 25.06 3.78
N ILE A 9 -38.24 26.28 3.99
CA ILE A 9 -37.50 27.49 3.63
C ILE A 9 -36.18 27.57 4.39
N VAL A 10 -36.20 27.39 5.71
CA VAL A 10 -34.99 27.40 6.55
C VAL A 10 -34.01 26.31 6.10
N GLY A 11 -34.50 25.10 5.84
CA GLY A 11 -33.70 24.00 5.32
C GLY A 11 -33.01 24.31 4.00
N LEU A 12 -33.73 24.89 3.05
CA LEU A 12 -33.19 25.31 1.75
C LEU A 12 -32.16 26.43 1.88
N VAL A 13 -32.39 27.41 2.77
CA VAL A 13 -31.45 28.50 3.05
C VAL A 13 -30.15 27.96 3.65
N ILE A 14 -30.25 27.07 4.65
CA ILE A 14 -29.08 26.41 5.25
C ILE A 14 -28.35 25.57 4.20
N GLY A 15 -29.07 24.78 3.42
CA GLY A 15 -28.49 23.95 2.36
C GLY A 15 -27.74 24.78 1.32
N ALA A 16 -28.37 25.85 0.80
CA ALA A 16 -27.73 26.76 -0.15
C ALA A 16 -26.51 27.45 0.47
N GLY A 17 -26.58 27.86 1.75
CA GLY A 17 -25.44 28.41 2.48
C GLY A 17 -24.27 27.45 2.57
N LEU A 18 -24.51 26.18 2.92
CA LEU A 18 -23.49 25.13 2.94
C LEU A 18 -22.89 24.87 1.54
N TYR A 19 -23.72 24.89 0.50
CA TYR A 19 -23.27 24.72 -0.87
C TYR A 19 -22.33 25.85 -1.31
N VAL A 20 -22.70 27.10 -1.04
CA VAL A 20 -21.88 28.27 -1.36
C VAL A 20 -20.60 28.31 -0.52
N ALA A 21 -20.68 27.98 0.77
CA ALA A 21 -19.48 27.91 1.63
C ALA A 21 -18.49 26.86 1.11
N THR A 22 -18.97 25.66 0.77
CA THR A 22 -18.11 24.58 0.26
C THR A 22 -17.53 24.90 -1.13
N MET A 23 -18.23 25.69 -1.96
CA MET A 23 -17.63 26.28 -3.15
C MET A 23 -16.47 27.22 -2.81
N ALA A 24 -16.63 28.08 -1.80
CA ALA A 24 -15.59 29.03 -1.39
C ALA A 24 -14.34 28.35 -0.81
N PHE A 25 -14.46 27.12 -0.32
CA PHE A 25 -13.34 26.30 0.18
C PHE A 25 -12.80 25.29 -0.86
N ASP A 26 -13.17 25.44 -2.14
CA ASP A 26 -12.71 24.56 -3.23
C ASP A 26 -13.00 23.06 -3.03
N PHE A 27 -14.08 22.72 -2.32
CA PHE A 27 -14.47 21.32 -2.16
C PHE A 27 -14.87 20.72 -3.51
N PRO A 28 -14.60 19.43 -3.78
CA PRO A 28 -15.09 18.77 -4.98
C PRO A 28 -16.63 18.79 -5.08
N PRO A 29 -17.23 18.82 -6.30
CA PRO A 29 -18.67 18.96 -6.49
C PRO A 29 -19.51 17.92 -5.74
N VAL A 30 -19.03 16.68 -5.63
CA VAL A 30 -19.70 15.59 -4.90
C VAL A 30 -19.93 15.96 -3.43
N PHE A 31 -18.93 16.57 -2.79
CA PHE A 31 -19.06 16.97 -1.38
C PHE A 31 -20.01 18.16 -1.21
N ARG A 32 -20.05 19.09 -2.17
CA ARG A 32 -21.00 20.22 -2.14
C ARG A 32 -22.44 19.71 -2.12
N TRP A 33 -22.76 18.77 -3.00
CA TRP A 33 -24.07 18.12 -3.05
C TRP A 33 -24.36 17.25 -1.82
N LEU A 34 -23.34 16.59 -1.27
CA LEU A 34 -23.46 15.81 -0.03
C LEU A 34 -23.91 16.70 1.14
N PHE A 35 -23.23 17.83 1.37
CA PHE A 35 -23.59 18.75 2.47
C PHE A 35 -24.98 19.37 2.27
N PHE A 36 -25.34 19.72 1.04
CA PHE A 36 -26.70 20.14 0.72
C PHE A 36 -27.73 19.03 1.03
N GLY A 37 -27.42 17.79 0.65
CA GLY A 37 -28.25 16.61 0.95
C GLY A 37 -28.47 16.38 2.44
N TYR A 38 -27.43 16.58 3.26
CA TYR A 38 -27.58 16.50 4.72
C TYR A 38 -28.52 17.57 5.29
N ALA A 39 -28.49 18.80 4.77
CA ALA A 39 -29.44 19.84 5.18
C ALA A 39 -30.88 19.48 4.81
N VAL A 40 -31.09 18.90 3.61
CA VAL A 40 -32.41 18.39 3.19
C VAL A 40 -32.87 17.25 4.11
N LEU A 41 -32.00 16.28 4.41
CA LEU A 41 -32.31 15.18 5.32
C LEU A 41 -32.69 15.68 6.72
N GLY A 42 -31.91 16.61 7.28
CA GLY A 42 -32.23 17.23 8.56
C GLY A 42 -33.59 17.93 8.55
N THR A 43 -33.91 18.62 7.46
CA THR A 43 -35.23 19.25 7.26
C THR A 43 -36.35 18.22 7.27
N VAL A 44 -36.17 17.08 6.59
CA VAL A 44 -37.13 15.97 6.61
C VAL A 44 -37.33 15.44 8.03
N VAL A 45 -36.26 15.27 8.82
CA VAL A 45 -36.37 14.85 10.23
C VAL A 45 -37.22 15.84 11.04
N PHE A 46 -36.98 17.15 10.91
CA PHE A 46 -37.78 18.16 11.60
C PHE A 46 -39.25 18.20 11.15
N LEU A 47 -39.55 17.83 9.90
CA LEU A 47 -40.92 17.68 9.43
C LEU A 47 -41.59 16.43 10.01
N ILE A 48 -40.86 15.32 10.11
CA ILE A 48 -41.34 14.08 10.73
C ILE A 48 -41.63 14.28 12.22
N LEU A 49 -40.78 15.02 12.95
CA LEU A 49 -40.99 15.30 14.37
C LEU A 49 -42.24 16.14 14.65
N ASP A 50 -42.66 16.98 13.70
CA ASP A 50 -43.91 17.75 13.78
C ASP A 50 -45.11 17.03 13.18
N ALA A 51 -44.90 15.88 12.54
CA ALA A 51 -45.97 15.13 11.91
C ALA A 51 -46.93 14.59 13.00
N PRO A 52 -48.24 14.62 12.76
CA PRO A 52 -49.19 14.04 13.69
C PRO A 52 -48.95 12.53 13.85
N THR A 53 -49.22 12.01 15.05
CA THR A 53 -49.13 10.58 15.33
C THR A 53 -50.00 9.79 14.36
N MET A 54 -49.43 8.80 13.69
CA MET A 54 -50.18 7.96 12.76
C MET A 54 -51.18 7.06 13.51
N LYS A 55 -52.31 6.77 12.85
CA LYS A 55 -53.25 5.77 13.37
C LYS A 55 -52.62 4.37 13.28
N VAL A 56 -52.79 3.57 14.32
CA VAL A 56 -52.26 2.20 14.35
C VAL A 56 -52.97 1.37 13.28
N MET A 57 -52.20 0.75 12.40
CA MET A 57 -52.69 -0.21 11.42
C MET A 57 -52.48 -1.63 11.96
N SER A 58 -53.49 -2.50 11.80
CA SER A 58 -53.43 -3.89 12.26
C SER A 58 -54.00 -4.87 11.23
N GLY A 59 -53.77 -6.16 11.46
CA GLY A 59 -54.25 -7.26 10.61
C GLY A 59 -53.65 -7.25 9.20
N GLY A 60 -54.41 -7.73 8.21
CA GLY A 60 -53.94 -7.87 6.83
C GLY A 60 -53.48 -6.56 6.16
N LYS A 61 -54.08 -5.41 6.53
CA LYS A 61 -53.67 -4.09 6.00
C LYS A 61 -52.26 -3.70 6.45
N ALA A 62 -51.88 -4.06 7.69
CA ALA A 62 -50.53 -3.84 8.19
C ALA A 62 -49.52 -4.72 7.44
N LEU A 63 -49.85 -5.99 7.19
CA LEU A 63 -49.00 -6.90 6.42
C LEU A 63 -48.76 -6.38 4.99
N VAL A 64 -49.81 -5.98 4.28
CA VAL A 64 -49.69 -5.41 2.94
C VAL A 64 -48.83 -4.14 2.95
N SER A 65 -49.05 -3.24 3.92
CA SER A 65 -48.29 -2.00 4.02
C SER A 65 -46.80 -2.25 4.30
N LEU A 66 -46.49 -3.26 5.12
CA LEU A 66 -45.11 -3.67 5.39
C LEU A 66 -44.43 -4.22 4.13
N LEU A 67 -45.13 -5.08 3.37
CA LEU A 67 -44.60 -5.64 2.12
C LEU A 67 -44.36 -4.55 1.07
N VAL A 68 -45.29 -3.59 0.95
CA VAL A 68 -45.14 -2.44 0.04
C VAL A 68 -43.97 -1.56 0.47
N PHE A 69 -43.86 -1.24 1.77
CA PHE A 69 -42.74 -0.46 2.30
C PHE A 69 -41.39 -1.16 2.03
N TYR A 70 -41.33 -2.47 2.26
CA TYR A 70 -40.14 -3.27 1.99
C TYR A 70 -39.78 -3.28 0.50
N ALA A 71 -40.76 -3.46 -0.39
CA ALA A 71 -40.53 -3.41 -1.83
C ALA A 71 -39.99 -2.04 -2.28
N ILE A 72 -40.57 -0.94 -1.80
CA ILE A 72 -40.09 0.42 -2.09
C ILE A 72 -38.65 0.59 -1.58
N LEU A 73 -38.37 0.17 -0.35
CA LEU A 73 -37.04 0.28 0.25
C LEU A 73 -36.02 -0.52 -0.57
N CYS A 74 -36.32 -1.77 -0.92
CA CYS A 74 -35.45 -2.58 -1.78
C CYS A 74 -35.20 -1.92 -3.12
N THR A 75 -36.22 -1.39 -3.79
CA THR A 75 -36.05 -0.67 -5.06
C THR A 75 -35.14 0.55 -4.89
N VAL A 76 -35.34 1.37 -3.86
CA VAL A 76 -34.50 2.55 -3.61
C VAL A 76 -33.05 2.15 -3.33
N PHE A 77 -32.81 1.12 -2.53
CA PHE A 77 -31.46 0.68 -2.20
C PHE A 77 -30.74 0.06 -3.41
N ILE A 78 -31.42 -0.81 -4.15
CA ILE A 78 -30.83 -1.46 -5.34
C ILE A 78 -30.58 -0.42 -6.42
N SER A 79 -31.59 0.38 -6.79
CA SER A 79 -31.44 1.39 -7.84
C SER A 79 -30.47 2.49 -7.43
N GLY A 80 -30.49 2.94 -6.17
CA GLY A 80 -29.57 3.95 -5.66
C GLY A 80 -28.11 3.48 -5.72
N ALA A 81 -27.84 2.23 -5.31
CA ALA A 81 -26.52 1.65 -5.41
C ALA A 81 -26.08 1.46 -6.86
N SER A 82 -26.96 1.02 -7.76
CA SER A 82 -26.63 0.77 -9.17
C SER A 82 -26.41 2.06 -9.98
N LEU A 83 -27.01 3.18 -9.58
CA LEU A 83 -26.83 4.48 -10.25
C LEU A 83 -25.59 5.23 -9.76
N TRP A 84 -25.05 4.85 -8.60
CA TRP A 84 -23.79 5.42 -8.13
C TRP A 84 -22.63 4.85 -8.94
N PRO A 85 -21.56 5.63 -9.20
CA PRO A 85 -20.33 5.09 -9.77
C PRO A 85 -19.84 3.93 -8.90
N GLN A 86 -20.06 2.71 -9.36
CA GLN A 86 -19.55 1.51 -8.71
C GLN A 86 -18.12 1.28 -9.17
N TYR A 87 -17.31 0.77 -8.25
CA TYR A 87 -15.98 0.31 -8.59
C TYR A 87 -16.10 -0.88 -9.55
N ASP A 88 -15.67 -0.70 -10.80
CA ASP A 88 -15.54 -1.77 -11.78
C ASP A 88 -14.04 -2.12 -11.93
N PRO A 89 -13.61 -3.32 -11.50
CA PRO A 89 -12.23 -3.76 -11.64
C PRO A 89 -11.69 -3.66 -13.07
N GLU A 90 -12.52 -3.85 -14.09
CA GLU A 90 -12.09 -3.82 -15.49
C GLU A 90 -11.90 -2.38 -15.99
N ASP A 91 -12.76 -1.45 -15.58
CA ASP A 91 -12.57 -0.01 -15.88
C ASP A 91 -11.32 0.53 -15.18
N GLU A 92 -11.05 0.10 -13.95
CA GLU A 92 -9.84 0.50 -13.23
C GLU A 92 -8.58 -0.10 -13.85
N LYS A 93 -8.61 -1.36 -14.30
CA LYS A 93 -7.53 -1.93 -15.12
C LYS A 93 -7.30 -1.12 -16.40
N GLY A 94 -8.37 -0.73 -17.09
CA GLY A 94 -8.28 0.12 -18.29
C GLY A 94 -7.65 1.49 -18.01
N LYS A 95 -8.00 2.12 -16.89
CA LYS A 95 -7.39 3.38 -16.43
C LYS A 95 -5.92 3.18 -16.06
N ILE A 96 -5.58 2.11 -15.36
CA ILE A 96 -4.20 1.75 -15.02
C ILE A 96 -3.39 1.55 -16.30
N VAL A 97 -3.88 0.77 -17.27
CA VAL A 97 -3.23 0.58 -18.57
C VAL A 97 -3.03 1.91 -19.30
N LYS A 98 -4.02 2.81 -19.28
CA LYS A 98 -3.92 4.13 -19.91
C LYS A 98 -2.92 5.06 -19.20
N ILE A 99 -2.81 4.98 -17.88
CA ILE A 99 -1.85 5.74 -17.06
C ILE A 99 -0.42 5.18 -17.24
N LEU A 100 -0.30 3.87 -17.43
CA LEU A 100 0.97 3.17 -17.65
C LEU A 100 1.43 3.24 -19.12
N LYS A 101 0.52 3.48 -20.07
CA LYS A 101 0.85 3.62 -21.50
C LYS A 101 1.80 4.80 -21.71
N GLY A 102 3.07 4.50 -22.01
CA GLY A 102 4.11 5.48 -22.24
C GLY A 102 4.95 5.85 -21.01
N LYS A 103 4.65 5.29 -19.83
CA LYS A 103 5.57 5.29 -18.69
C LYS A 103 6.37 3.99 -18.68
N PRO A 104 7.67 3.99 -18.34
CA PRO A 104 8.40 2.75 -18.13
C PRO A 104 7.63 1.93 -17.08
N ASN A 105 7.27 0.70 -17.45
CA ASN A 105 6.39 -0.14 -16.65
C ASN A 105 7.15 -0.62 -15.40
N ILE A 106 7.01 0.11 -14.28
CA ILE A 106 7.63 -0.23 -12.99
C ILE A 106 7.09 -1.58 -12.48
N LEU A 107 5.92 -2.02 -12.98
CA LEU A 107 5.23 -3.25 -12.63
C LEU A 107 5.44 -4.42 -13.61
N ASP A 108 6.28 -4.25 -14.65
CA ASP A 108 6.89 -5.39 -15.36
C ASP A 108 8.35 -5.47 -14.92
N PRO A 109 8.64 -6.16 -13.80
CA PRO A 109 9.99 -6.14 -13.24
C PRO A 109 10.96 -6.92 -14.15
N TRP A 110 10.43 -7.74 -15.06
CA TRP A 110 11.15 -8.62 -15.94
C TRP A 110 10.51 -8.49 -17.32
N LYS A 111 11.00 -7.56 -18.17
CA LYS A 111 10.63 -7.54 -19.60
C LYS A 111 10.82 -8.96 -20.16
N ALA A 112 9.76 -9.74 -20.27
CA ALA A 112 9.84 -11.21 -20.36
C ALA A 112 10.79 -11.66 -21.47
N ASP A 113 10.80 -10.94 -22.59
CA ASP A 113 11.66 -11.19 -23.73
C ASP A 113 13.16 -10.99 -23.42
N GLU A 114 13.51 -9.91 -22.71
CA GLU A 114 14.89 -9.59 -22.30
C GLU A 114 15.42 -10.63 -21.30
N VAL A 115 14.52 -11.19 -20.51
CA VAL A 115 14.80 -12.14 -19.42
C VAL A 115 14.94 -13.55 -19.95
N ILE A 116 14.11 -13.92 -20.91
CA ILE A 116 14.27 -15.13 -21.70
C ILE A 116 15.59 -15.08 -22.48
N ALA A 117 15.94 -13.92 -23.07
CA ALA A 117 17.22 -13.74 -23.76
C ALA A 117 18.42 -13.91 -22.81
N ARG A 118 18.38 -13.26 -21.65
CA ARG A 118 19.46 -13.35 -20.63
C ARG A 118 19.59 -14.76 -20.04
N THR A 119 18.46 -15.45 -19.82
CA THR A 119 18.44 -16.84 -19.35
C THR A 119 19.07 -17.78 -20.39
N LYS A 120 18.78 -17.59 -21.69
CA LYS A 120 19.42 -18.35 -22.77
C LYS A 120 20.93 -18.11 -22.83
N GLU A 121 21.38 -16.87 -22.67
CA GLU A 121 22.81 -16.55 -22.64
C GLU A 121 23.52 -17.19 -21.42
N LEU A 122 22.88 -17.15 -20.26
CA LEU A 122 23.39 -17.78 -19.03
C LEU A 122 23.45 -19.30 -19.13
N ASP A 123 22.45 -19.95 -19.75
CA ASP A 123 22.43 -21.40 -19.98
C ASP A 123 23.57 -21.84 -20.94
N LEU A 124 23.87 -21.03 -21.96
CA LEU A 124 25.02 -21.25 -22.84
C LEU A 124 26.35 -21.13 -22.07
N LYS A 125 26.51 -20.11 -21.24
CA LYS A 125 27.70 -19.92 -20.39
C LYS A 125 27.85 -21.06 -19.36
N ALA A 126 26.75 -21.54 -18.79
CA ALA A 126 26.76 -22.66 -17.86
C ALA A 126 27.17 -23.97 -18.54
N LYS A 127 26.71 -24.22 -19.77
CA LYS A 127 27.15 -25.37 -20.57
C LYS A 127 28.63 -25.29 -20.93
N GLU A 128 29.09 -24.12 -21.37
CA GLU A 128 30.51 -23.90 -21.65
C GLU A 128 31.38 -24.09 -20.40
N LEU A 129 30.94 -23.58 -19.25
CA LEU A 129 31.64 -23.77 -17.98
C LEU A 129 31.64 -25.25 -17.55
N THR A 130 30.54 -25.97 -17.78
CA THR A 130 30.43 -27.41 -17.52
C THR A 130 31.38 -28.21 -18.41
N GLU A 131 31.53 -27.84 -19.68
CA GLU A 131 32.50 -28.44 -20.59
C GLU A 131 33.94 -28.12 -20.18
N ARG A 132 34.22 -26.88 -19.75
CA ARG A 132 35.53 -26.51 -19.19
C ARG A 132 35.84 -27.27 -17.91
N ILE A 133 34.86 -27.46 -17.02
CA ILE A 133 34.99 -28.26 -15.80
C ILE A 133 35.21 -29.74 -16.16
N LYS A 134 34.52 -30.27 -17.17
CA LYS A 134 34.72 -31.64 -17.66
C LYS A 134 36.11 -31.83 -18.27
N ALA A 135 36.60 -30.84 -19.02
CA ALA A 135 37.96 -30.83 -19.58
C ALA A 135 39.04 -30.70 -18.50
N LEU A 136 38.77 -29.96 -17.42
CA LEU A 136 39.64 -29.90 -16.25
C LEU A 136 39.57 -31.19 -15.41
N GLY A 137 38.39 -31.80 -15.33
CA GLY A 137 38.13 -33.08 -14.63
C GLY A 137 38.77 -34.30 -15.30
N THR A 138 39.10 -34.21 -16.60
CA THR A 138 39.91 -35.24 -17.28
C THR A 138 41.41 -35.18 -16.96
N VAL A 139 41.88 -34.15 -16.24
CA VAL A 139 43.28 -34.04 -15.74
C VAL A 139 43.42 -34.55 -14.30
N GLN A 140 42.31 -34.76 -13.57
CA GLN A 140 42.31 -35.27 -12.18
C GLN A 140 41.53 -36.58 -12.07
N GLY A 141 41.97 -37.58 -12.83
CA GLY A 141 41.52 -38.96 -12.68
C GLY A 141 42.65 -39.89 -12.30
N ALA A 142 43.19 -39.78 -11.08
CA ALA A 142 43.98 -40.85 -10.45
C ALA A 142 44.20 -40.59 -8.94
N ALA A 143 43.25 -41.01 -8.09
CA ALA A 143 43.52 -41.67 -6.80
C ALA A 143 42.22 -41.89 -5.98
N GLY A 144 41.92 -43.15 -5.66
CA GLY A 144 41.37 -43.55 -4.37
C GLY A 144 39.85 -43.57 -4.19
N GLN A 145 39.27 -44.78 -4.22
CA GLN A 145 38.02 -45.12 -3.55
C GLN A 145 38.21 -45.01 -2.02
N ASP A 146 37.21 -44.53 -1.27
CA ASP A 146 36.54 -45.33 -0.23
C ASP A 146 35.43 -44.58 0.52
N ALA A 147 34.55 -45.39 1.12
CA ALA A 147 33.22 -45.16 1.66
C ALA A 147 33.05 -44.11 2.77
N GLY A 148 31.81 -43.61 2.91
CA GLY A 148 31.26 -43.23 4.22
C GLY A 148 30.39 -41.98 4.31
N ALA A 149 29.08 -42.19 4.45
CA ALA A 149 28.12 -41.42 5.26
C ALA A 149 27.67 -39.99 4.87
N ALA A 150 26.36 -39.81 5.04
CA ALA A 150 25.57 -38.60 5.21
C ALA A 150 25.40 -37.69 3.98
N ALA A 151 24.19 -37.74 3.45
CA ALA A 151 23.64 -36.78 2.49
C ALA A 151 23.79 -35.35 3.00
N ALA A 152 24.78 -34.62 2.48
CA ALA A 152 24.77 -33.18 2.44
C ALA A 152 23.94 -32.75 1.23
N VAL A 153 22.79 -32.16 1.49
CA VAL A 153 22.04 -31.39 0.48
C VAL A 153 22.98 -30.29 -0.02
N PRO A 154 23.26 -30.19 -1.34
CA PRO A 154 24.04 -29.06 -1.82
C PRO A 154 23.20 -27.80 -1.59
N ALA A 155 23.74 -26.91 -0.77
CA ALA A 155 23.27 -25.55 -0.62
C ALA A 155 23.08 -24.95 -2.01
N SER A 156 21.87 -24.44 -2.27
CA SER A 156 21.58 -23.56 -3.40
C SER A 156 22.35 -22.26 -3.19
N ALA A 157 23.63 -22.27 -3.52
CA ALA A 157 24.44 -21.09 -3.61
C ALA A 157 23.93 -20.25 -4.79
N ALA A 158 23.71 -18.97 -4.51
CA ALA A 158 23.44 -17.90 -5.46
C ALA A 158 22.08 -17.92 -6.17
N ALA A 159 20.99 -17.71 -5.41
CA ALA A 159 19.97 -16.79 -5.91
C ALA A 159 20.68 -15.45 -6.15
N SER A 160 20.60 -14.96 -7.39
CA SER A 160 21.48 -13.90 -7.87
C SER A 160 21.33 -12.63 -7.01
N GLY A 161 22.44 -12.02 -6.56
CA GLY A 161 22.38 -10.83 -5.70
C GLY A 161 21.56 -9.67 -6.27
N GLY A 162 21.36 -9.65 -7.60
CA GLY A 162 20.46 -8.69 -8.26
C GLY A 162 18.97 -8.91 -7.96
N ASP A 163 18.54 -10.16 -7.79
CA ASP A 163 17.14 -10.49 -7.47
C ASP A 163 16.79 -10.06 -6.05
N VAL A 164 17.73 -10.22 -5.11
CA VAL A 164 17.55 -9.81 -3.70
C VAL A 164 17.43 -8.30 -3.57
N LEU A 165 18.27 -7.53 -4.27
CA LEU A 165 18.21 -6.07 -4.24
C LEU A 165 16.90 -5.53 -4.81
N LYS A 166 16.39 -6.17 -5.86
CA LYS A 166 15.12 -5.82 -6.47
C LYS A 166 13.94 -6.12 -5.56
N ILE A 167 13.91 -7.29 -4.91
CA ILE A 167 12.90 -7.61 -3.89
C ILE A 167 12.94 -6.56 -2.77
N GLY A 168 14.14 -6.13 -2.36
CA GLY A 168 14.29 -5.08 -1.37
C GLY A 168 13.68 -3.74 -1.80
N GLU A 169 13.91 -3.32 -3.05
CA GLU A 169 13.28 -2.13 -3.62
C GLU A 169 11.75 -2.26 -3.74
N GLU A 170 11.25 -3.43 -4.12
CA GLU A 170 9.81 -3.72 -4.18
C GLU A 170 9.18 -3.61 -2.79
N GLN A 171 9.82 -4.15 -1.74
CA GLN A 171 9.33 -4.02 -0.37
C GLN A 171 9.32 -2.57 0.13
N TRP A 172 10.28 -1.75 -0.28
CA TRP A 172 10.27 -0.31 0.02
C TRP A 172 9.01 0.39 -0.55
N GLN A 173 8.59 0.01 -1.74
CA GLN A 173 7.39 0.55 -2.38
C GLN A 173 6.10 -0.05 -1.77
N LEU A 174 6.03 -1.37 -1.61
CA LEU A 174 4.86 -2.09 -1.08
C LEU A 174 4.50 -1.66 0.34
N GLN A 175 5.50 -1.45 1.19
CA GLN A 175 5.31 -1.01 2.57
C GLN A 175 5.23 0.52 2.70
N GLU A 176 5.23 1.22 1.55
CA GLU A 176 5.15 2.67 1.41
C GLU A 176 6.15 3.43 2.30
N CYS A 177 7.37 2.92 2.42
CA CYS A 177 8.42 3.48 3.27
C CYS A 177 8.72 4.95 2.91
N TYR A 178 8.58 5.29 1.63
CA TYR A 178 8.74 6.64 1.07
C TYR A 178 7.76 7.67 1.63
N ASN A 179 6.62 7.27 2.20
CA ASN A 179 5.68 8.22 2.81
C ASN A 179 6.25 8.90 4.07
N CYS A 180 7.24 8.27 4.71
CA CYS A 180 7.87 8.79 5.93
C CYS A 180 9.35 9.12 5.73
N HIS A 181 10.08 8.30 4.98
CA HIS A 181 11.51 8.43 4.78
C HIS A 181 11.84 9.08 3.43
N LYS A 182 13.02 9.69 3.38
CA LYS A 182 13.60 10.26 2.16
C LYS A 182 14.74 9.38 1.66
N LEU A 183 14.80 9.16 0.35
CA LEU A 183 15.81 8.36 -0.32
C LEU A 183 16.00 8.87 -1.75
N LYS A 184 17.24 8.99 -2.23
CA LYS A 184 17.59 9.54 -3.56
C LYS A 184 16.99 10.92 -3.83
N GLY A 185 16.78 11.72 -2.78
CA GLY A 185 16.13 13.04 -2.89
C GLY A 185 14.59 13.01 -2.96
N GLU A 186 13.96 11.84 -2.97
CA GLU A 186 12.50 11.64 -3.06
C GLU A 186 11.93 11.09 -1.74
N GLY A 187 10.68 11.42 -1.41
CA GLY A 187 9.98 10.90 -0.22
C GLY A 187 9.45 11.95 0.77
N GLY A 188 9.06 11.46 1.96
CA GLY A 188 8.15 12.13 2.90
C GLY A 188 8.71 13.33 3.69
N LYS A 189 7.79 14.16 4.20
CA LYS A 189 8.06 15.38 4.98
C LYS A 189 8.43 15.06 6.44
N LYS A 190 9.69 15.26 6.84
CA LYS A 190 10.23 15.34 8.23
C LYS A 190 9.83 14.25 9.24
N ARG A 191 9.09 13.20 8.86
CA ARG A 191 8.56 12.18 9.79
C ARG A 191 9.57 11.07 10.06
N GLY A 192 10.35 10.69 9.06
CA GLY A 192 11.46 9.76 9.18
C GLY A 192 12.77 10.39 8.69
N PRO A 193 13.93 9.86 9.14
CA PRO A 193 15.24 10.28 8.67
C PRO A 193 15.45 9.98 7.18
N GLU A 194 16.32 10.77 6.54
CA GLU A 194 16.83 10.53 5.19
C GLU A 194 17.85 9.39 5.19
N LEU A 195 17.69 8.40 4.33
CA LEU A 195 18.40 7.11 4.42
C LEU A 195 19.49 6.93 3.36
N ASP A 196 19.82 7.96 2.57
CA ASP A 196 20.80 7.90 1.48
C ASP A 196 22.22 7.44 1.87
N ASN A 197 22.58 7.53 3.16
CA ASN A 197 23.86 7.06 3.70
C ASN A 197 23.73 5.98 4.78
N ILE A 198 22.56 5.33 4.89
CA ILE A 198 22.30 4.40 5.99
C ILE A 198 23.24 3.18 5.97
N GLY A 199 23.65 2.71 4.80
CA GLY A 199 24.55 1.57 4.63
C GLY A 199 26.00 1.84 5.05
N THR A 200 26.36 3.09 5.32
CA THR A 200 27.64 3.45 5.96
C THR A 200 27.52 3.48 7.49
N LEU A 201 26.30 3.67 8.01
CA LEU A 201 26.04 3.93 9.44
C LEU A 201 25.55 2.70 10.20
N LEU A 202 24.82 1.80 9.53
CA LEU A 202 24.37 0.54 10.10
C LEU A 202 24.69 -0.63 9.15
N PRO A 203 25.13 -1.77 9.70
CA PRO A 203 25.22 -3.00 8.94
C PRO A 203 23.82 -3.52 8.61
N GLN A 204 23.73 -4.35 7.57
CA GLN A 204 22.48 -4.91 7.06
C GLN A 204 21.63 -5.57 8.16
N GLU A 205 22.26 -6.33 9.04
CA GLU A 205 21.58 -7.09 10.10
C GLU A 205 20.88 -6.16 11.10
N GLU A 206 21.51 -5.03 11.41
CA GLU A 206 20.95 -4.03 12.32
C GLU A 206 19.86 -3.19 11.63
N ILE A 207 19.96 -2.99 10.31
CA ILE A 207 18.86 -2.41 9.51
C ILE A 207 17.64 -3.33 9.57
N ALA A 208 17.83 -4.65 9.36
CA ALA A 208 16.77 -5.63 9.46
C ALA A 208 16.16 -5.66 10.88
N LYS A 209 16.99 -5.64 11.93
CA LYS A 209 16.54 -5.54 13.31
C LYS A 209 15.70 -4.28 13.54
N LYS A 210 16.12 -3.13 13.01
CA LYS A 210 15.38 -1.87 13.13
C LYS A 210 14.02 -1.88 12.41
N ILE A 211 13.90 -2.57 11.29
CA ILE A 211 12.61 -2.73 10.59
C ILE A 211 11.64 -3.56 11.43
N LEU A 212 12.11 -4.64 12.06
CA LEU A 212 11.29 -5.55 12.88
C LEU A 212 11.01 -5.00 14.28
N ASP A 213 11.97 -4.28 14.86
CA ASP A 213 11.86 -3.59 16.14
C ASP A 213 12.22 -2.10 15.97
N PRO A 214 11.22 -1.26 15.67
CA PRO A 214 11.40 0.19 15.57
C PRO A 214 11.97 0.85 16.84
N LYS A 215 11.95 0.21 18.01
CA LYS A 215 12.51 0.78 19.24
C LYS A 215 13.97 0.41 19.49
N SER A 216 14.58 -0.41 18.63
CA SER A 216 15.99 -0.82 18.76
C SER A 216 16.97 0.34 18.56
N TYR A 217 16.69 1.25 17.60
CA TYR A 217 17.48 2.44 17.34
C TYR A 217 16.63 3.70 17.25
N LYS A 218 17.22 4.83 17.60
CA LYS A 218 16.67 6.18 17.39
C LYS A 218 17.58 6.95 16.43
N ALA A 219 17.02 7.73 15.53
CA ALA A 219 17.82 8.64 14.70
C ALA A 219 18.11 9.94 15.46
N GLU A 220 19.34 10.45 15.36
CA GLU A 220 19.73 11.75 15.93
C GLU A 220 18.78 12.87 15.46
N GLY A 221 18.23 13.65 16.40
CA GLY A 221 17.27 14.73 16.09
C GLY A 221 15.81 14.30 15.85
N PHE A 222 15.47 13.03 16.07
CA PHE A 222 14.10 12.48 15.93
C PHE A 222 13.52 12.00 17.28
N ASP A 223 13.86 12.66 18.38
CA ASP A 223 13.41 12.29 19.73
C ASP A 223 11.88 12.26 19.85
N VAL A 224 11.21 13.29 19.33
CA VAL A 224 9.75 13.41 19.43
C VAL A 224 9.04 12.34 18.60
N GLU A 225 9.52 12.05 17.40
CA GLU A 225 8.98 11.04 16.50
C GLU A 225 9.20 9.62 17.05
N TYR A 226 10.35 9.39 17.67
CA TYR A 226 10.69 8.13 18.33
C TYR A 226 9.77 7.87 19.54
N GLU A 227 9.64 8.83 20.46
CA GLU A 227 8.77 8.69 21.64
C GLU A 227 7.29 8.50 21.25
N LYS A 228 6.85 9.17 20.17
CA LYS A 228 5.49 9.02 19.62
C LYS A 228 5.27 7.73 18.81
N GLY A 229 6.30 6.90 18.64
CA GLY A 229 6.19 5.64 17.88
C GLY A 229 5.77 5.86 16.43
N LYS A 230 6.32 6.88 15.75
CA LYS A 230 5.93 7.22 14.38
C LYS A 230 6.29 6.15 13.33
N MET A 231 7.32 5.34 13.62
CA MET A 231 7.64 4.17 12.82
C MET A 231 6.77 2.98 13.32
N PRO A 232 5.91 2.39 12.47
CA PRO A 232 5.03 1.29 12.87
C PRO A 232 5.79 0.02 13.28
N ASP A 233 5.27 -0.72 14.26
CA ASP A 233 5.84 -1.98 14.79
C ASP A 233 5.19 -3.24 14.20
N LYS A 234 4.38 -3.08 13.15
CA LYS A 234 3.61 -4.14 12.49
C LYS A 234 4.38 -4.93 11.44
N TYR A 235 5.60 -4.52 11.05
CA TYR A 235 6.33 -5.14 9.94
C TYR A 235 6.74 -6.59 10.20
N LYS A 236 6.89 -6.98 11.47
CA LYS A 236 7.07 -8.38 11.89
C LYS A 236 5.90 -9.30 11.49
N ASP A 237 4.71 -8.73 11.34
CA ASP A 237 3.48 -9.45 10.99
C ASP A 237 3.13 -9.30 9.49
N LEU A 238 3.67 -8.26 8.83
CA LEU A 238 3.38 -7.93 7.43
C LEU A 238 4.42 -8.42 6.43
N MET A 239 5.63 -8.79 6.88
CA MET A 239 6.73 -9.19 6.00
C MET A 239 7.33 -10.52 6.46
N GLU A 240 7.65 -11.39 5.51
CA GLU A 240 8.46 -12.56 5.80
C GLU A 240 9.91 -12.16 6.10
N LEU A 241 10.62 -12.97 6.90
CA LEU A 241 12.01 -12.69 7.28
C LEU A 241 12.92 -12.48 6.06
N LYS A 242 12.71 -13.25 4.99
CA LYS A 242 13.47 -13.12 3.73
C LYS A 242 13.28 -11.76 3.06
N ASP A 243 12.08 -11.21 3.13
CA ASP A 243 11.71 -9.93 2.49
C ASP A 243 12.29 -8.76 3.29
N VAL A 244 12.31 -8.88 4.62
CA VAL A 244 13.00 -7.92 5.50
C VAL A 244 14.51 -7.94 5.25
N GLN A 245 15.10 -9.12 5.10
CA GLN A 245 16.53 -9.26 4.78
C GLN A 245 16.86 -8.68 3.41
N ALA A 246 15.99 -8.89 2.40
CA ALA A 246 16.14 -8.28 1.09
C ALA A 246 16.06 -6.74 1.14
N LEU A 247 15.06 -6.19 1.84
CA LEU A 247 14.91 -4.75 2.06
C LEU A 247 16.14 -4.16 2.77
N ALA A 248 16.62 -4.83 3.82
CA ALA A 248 17.82 -4.41 4.53
C ALA A 248 19.08 -4.48 3.65
N SER A 249 19.21 -5.51 2.82
CA SER A 249 20.32 -5.67 1.88
C SER A 249 20.35 -4.55 0.86
N TRP A 250 19.18 -4.18 0.33
CA TRP A 250 19.02 -3.05 -0.57
C TRP A 250 19.33 -1.73 0.11
N LEU A 251 18.80 -1.47 1.31
CA LEU A 251 19.12 -0.27 2.10
C LEU A 251 20.62 -0.16 2.44
N ALA A 252 21.31 -1.28 2.66
CA ALA A 252 22.74 -1.31 2.92
C ALA A 252 23.59 -0.87 1.72
N THR A 253 23.01 -0.82 0.51
CA THR A 253 23.71 -0.29 -0.68
C THR A 253 23.81 1.24 -0.70
N PHE A 254 23.00 1.94 0.10
CA PHE A 254 22.95 3.40 0.16
C PHE A 254 24.06 3.96 1.05
N LYS A 255 25.13 4.44 0.41
CA LYS A 255 26.36 4.92 1.06
C LYS A 255 26.74 6.33 0.62
N ASN A 256 25.76 7.17 0.29
CA ASN A 256 26.02 8.52 -0.18
C ASN A 256 26.40 9.44 0.98
N THR A 257 27.70 9.50 1.28
CA THR A 257 28.26 10.33 2.36
C THR A 257 28.07 11.84 2.18
N SER A 258 27.64 12.30 0.99
CA SER A 258 27.32 13.71 0.76
C SER A 258 26.00 14.13 1.39
N VAL A 259 25.14 13.17 1.75
CA VAL A 259 23.87 13.41 2.44
C VAL A 259 24.07 13.23 3.94
N ASN A 260 23.60 14.22 4.71
CA ASN A 260 23.64 14.17 6.17
C ASN A 260 22.51 13.27 6.72
N THR A 261 22.62 11.96 6.49
CA THR A 261 21.75 10.97 7.14
C THR A 261 21.99 11.01 8.65
N PRO A 262 20.94 11.24 9.47
CA PRO A 262 21.06 11.25 10.92
C PRO A 262 21.64 9.95 11.48
N LYS A 263 22.52 10.07 12.48
CA LYS A 263 23.18 8.90 13.07
C LYS A 263 22.19 8.05 13.88
N PRO A 264 22.24 6.72 13.73
CA PRO A 264 21.46 5.82 14.55
C PRO A 264 22.10 5.65 15.93
N ILE A 265 21.32 5.90 16.97
CA ILE A 265 21.65 5.75 18.38
C ILE A 265 20.99 4.46 18.86
N LYS A 266 21.79 3.50 19.31
CA LYS A 266 21.27 2.24 19.85
C LYS A 266 20.57 2.48 21.18
N MET A 267 19.32 2.04 21.28
CA MET A 267 18.51 2.18 22.49
C MET A 267 18.41 0.86 23.26
N LYS A 268 18.54 -0.28 22.55
CA LYS A 268 18.49 -1.65 23.10
C LYS A 268 19.44 -2.59 22.36
#